data_AF-A0A6V7ID01-F1
#
_entry.id   AF-A0A6V7ID01-F1
#
_cell.length_a   1.000
_cell.length_b   1.000
_cell.length_c   1.000
_cell.angle_alpha   90.00
_cell.angle_beta   90.00
_cell.angle_gamma   90.00
#
_symmetry.space_group_name_H-M   'P 1'
#
loop_
_entity.id
_entity.type
_entity.pdbx_description
1 polymer ?
#
loop_
_entity_poly.entity_id
_entity_poly.type
_entity_poly.pdbx_seq_one_letter_code
_entity_poly.pdbx_strand_id
1 'polypeptide(L)' 'SDLVRQENYDVEEHDVTTEDGYILTIHRIPSGPKSPGSNGKPVVLLMHGLFASSTVWVMRGANQDL' A
#
# COMPACT_ATOMS: atom_id res chain seq x y z
N SER A 1 1.82 0.73 -7.96
CA SER A 1 2.30 2.00 -7.36
C SER A 1 1.75 3.28 -7.99
N ASP A 2 1.47 3.33 -9.29
CA ASP A 2 1.15 4.60 -9.99
C ASP A 2 -0.06 5.36 -9.46
N LEU A 3 -1.17 4.66 -9.14
CA LEU A 3 -2.38 5.27 -8.56
C LEU A 3 -2.09 6.06 -7.27
N VAL A 4 -1.15 5.55 -6.45
CA VAL A 4 -0.77 6.18 -5.18
C VAL A 4 0.10 7.41 -5.42
N ARG A 5 1.05 7.31 -6.36
CA ARG A 5 1.95 8.43 -6.71
C ARG A 5 1.20 9.60 -7.33
N GLN A 6 0.20 9.33 -8.17
CA GLN A 6 -0.67 10.36 -8.77
C GLN A 6 -1.39 11.21 -7.71
N GLU A 7 -1.70 10.62 -6.56
CA GLU A 7 -2.34 11.30 -5.42
C GLU A 7 -1.34 11.98 -4.47
N ASN A 8 -0.05 12.06 -4.84
CA ASN A 8 1.06 12.63 -4.04
C ASN A 8 1.34 11.88 -2.73
N TYR A 9 1.15 10.56 -2.72
CA TYR A 9 1.60 9.70 -1.64
C TYR A 9 2.90 9.00 -2.00
N ASP A 10 3.76 8.83 -0.99
CA ASP A 10 4.97 8.03 -1.15
C ASP A 10 4.56 6.55 -1.22
N VAL A 11 5.24 5.78 -2.08
CA VAL A 11 4.98 4.35 -2.22
C VAL A 11 6.27 3.57 -2.36
N GLU A 12 6.36 2.49 -1.60
CA GLU A 12 7.41 1.50 -1.63
C GLU A 12 6.82 0.16 -2.09
N GLU A 13 7.64 -0.65 -2.74
CA GLU A 13 7.32 -2.03 -3.11
C GLU A 13 8.39 -2.94 -2.49
N HIS A 14 7.94 -4.02 -1.86
CA HIS A 14 8.80 -4.97 -1.15
C HIS A 14 8.47 -6.38 -1.64
N ASP A 15 9.46 -7.08 -2.17
CA ASP A 15 9.30 -8.50 -2.52
C ASP A 15 9.64 -9.36 -1.30
N VAL A 16 8.67 -10.17 -0.89
CA VAL A 16 8.79 -11.09 0.25
C VAL A 16 8.67 -12.52 -0.26
N THR A 17 9.68 -13.34 0.01
CA THR A 17 9.66 -14.76 -0.31
C THR A 17 9.06 -15.55 0.85
N THR A 18 8.01 -16.32 0.60
CA THR A 18 7.40 -17.23 1.58
C THR A 18 8.29 -18.47 1.79
N GLU A 19 8.05 -19.21 2.88
CA GLU A 19 8.81 -20.43 3.20
C GLU A 19 8.71 -21.49 2.09
N ASP A 20 7.59 -21.55 1.37
CA ASP A 20 7.33 -22.45 0.24
C ASP A 20 7.73 -21.86 -1.12
N GLY A 21 8.37 -20.68 -1.14
CA GLY A 21 9.07 -20.14 -2.31
C GLY A 21 8.25 -19.21 -3.22
N TYR A 22 7.05 -18.79 -2.82
CA TYR A 22 6.30 -17.77 -3.55
C TYR A 22 6.89 -16.38 -3.27
N ILE A 23 7.00 -15.56 -4.32
CA ILE A 23 7.44 -14.16 -4.21
C ILE A 23 6.19 -13.27 -4.20
N LEU A 24 5.96 -12.60 -3.09
CA LEU A 24 4.82 -11.70 -2.88
C LEU A 24 5.29 -10.26 -2.92
N THR A 25 4.76 -9.46 -3.83
CA THR A 25 5.01 -8.01 -3.86
C THR A 25 4.04 -7.30 -2.91
N ILE A 26 4.57 -6.74 -1.84
CA ILE A 26 3.85 -5.94 -0.85
C ILE A 26 4.02 -4.46 -1.18
N HIS A 27 2.89 -3.73 -1.20
CA HIS A 27 2.88 -2.28 -1.42
C HIS A 27 2.75 -1.56 -0.08
N ARG A 28 3.62 -0.59 0.18
CA ARG A 28 3.62 0.20 1.43
C ARG A 28 3.53 1.69 1.12
N ILE A 29 2.67 2.39 1.87
CA ILE A 29 2.53 3.85 1.84
C ILE A 29 3.11 4.40 3.16
N PRO A 30 4.39 4.79 3.21
CA PRO A 30 5.02 5.31 4.45
C PRO A 30 4.46 6.67 4.89
N SER A 31 4.06 7.48 3.91
CA SER A 31 3.73 8.89 4.10
C SER A 31 2.78 9.39 3.03
N GLY A 32 2.10 10.47 3.37
CA GLY A 32 1.20 11.17 2.46
C GLY A 32 1.08 12.65 2.82
N PRO A 33 0.33 13.43 2.02
CA PRO A 33 0.30 14.89 2.14
C PRO A 33 -0.12 15.41 3.52
N LYS A 34 -1.01 14.68 4.20
CA LYS A 34 -1.52 15.03 5.55
C LYS A 34 -0.78 14.31 6.68
N SER A 35 0.12 13.38 6.35
CA SER A 35 0.85 12.56 7.33
C SER A 35 2.28 12.31 6.83
N PRO A 36 3.21 13.26 7.09
CA PRO A 36 4.60 13.14 6.69
C PRO A 36 5.27 11.87 7.22
N GLY A 37 6.39 11.50 6.61
CA GLY A 37 7.20 10.37 7.04
C GLY A 37 7.82 10.63 8.41
N SER A 38 7.65 9.70 9.35
CA SER A 38 8.32 9.74 10.65
C SER A 38 8.66 8.33 11.12
N ASN A 39 9.71 8.23 11.93
CA ASN A 39 10.09 6.95 12.52
C ASN A 39 9.07 6.53 13.59
N GLY A 40 8.73 5.25 13.64
CA GLY A 40 7.84 4.68 14.66
C GLY A 40 6.35 4.91 14.43
N LYS A 41 5.91 5.29 13.22
CA LYS A 41 4.47 5.32 12.88
C LYS A 41 3.84 3.93 13.08
N PRO A 42 2.65 3.84 13.70
CA PRO A 42 1.92 2.57 13.78
C PRO A 42 1.72 1.97 12.38
N VAL A 43 1.95 0.67 12.26
CA VAL A 43 1.81 -0.06 11.00
C VAL A 43 0.42 -0.68 10.95
N VAL A 44 -0.23 -0.58 9.78
CA VAL A 44 -1.50 -1.24 9.48
C VAL A 44 -1.29 -2.14 8.27
N LEU A 45 -1.71 -3.41 8.38
CA LEU A 45 -1.73 -4.36 7.28
C LEU A 45 -3.16 -4.45 6.73
N LEU A 46 -3.32 -4.22 5.43
CA LEU A 46 -4.60 -4.36 4.73
C LEU A 46 -4.52 -5.54 3.77
N MET A 47 -5.31 -6.58 4.03
CA MET A 47 -5.35 -7.80 3.22
C MET A 47 -6.62 -7.82 2.38
N HIS A 48 -6.46 -7.93 1.07
CA HIS A 48 -7.60 -7.99 0.15
C HIS A 48 -8.39 -9.32 0.28
N GLY A 49 -9.60 -9.34 -0.25
CA GLY A 49 -10.44 -10.53 -0.29
C GLY A 49 -10.10 -11.50 -1.43
N LEU A 50 -10.97 -12.50 -1.62
CA LEU A 50 -10.85 -13.49 -2.69
C LEU A 50 -10.95 -12.81 -4.07
N PHE A 51 -10.12 -13.25 -5.03
CA PHE A 51 -10.04 -12.70 -6.40
C PHE A 51 -9.71 -11.20 -6.49
N ALA A 52 -9.04 -10.64 -5.48
CA ALA A 52 -8.65 -9.24 -5.43
C ALA A 52 -7.13 -9.07 -5.34
N SER A 53 -6.68 -7.81 -5.32
CA SER A 53 -5.28 -7.42 -5.08
C SER A 53 -5.25 -6.19 -4.16
N SER A 54 -4.05 -5.70 -3.82
CA SER A 54 -3.86 -4.48 -3.00
C SER A 54 -4.54 -3.23 -3.59
N THR A 55 -4.84 -3.23 -4.89
CA THR A 55 -5.46 -2.07 -5.57
C THR A 55 -6.83 -1.69 -5.02
N VAL A 56 -7.57 -2.62 -4.42
CA VAL A 56 -8.91 -2.36 -3.86
C VAL A 56 -8.91 -1.26 -2.80
N TRP A 57 -7.79 -1.06 -2.11
CA TRP A 57 -7.65 -0.06 -1.06
C TRP A 57 -7.35 1.35 -1.57
N VAL A 58 -6.98 1.50 -2.85
CA VAL A 58 -6.48 2.77 -3.40
C VAL A 58 -7.15 3.18 -4.72
N MET A 59 -7.92 2.29 -5.35
CA MET A 59 -8.47 2.51 -6.70
C MET A 59 -9.45 3.68 -6.82
N ARG A 60 -10.06 4.14 -5.72
CA ARG A 60 -11.00 5.27 -5.73
C ARG A 60 -10.34 6.64 -5.58
N GLY A 61 -9.06 6.70 -5.17
CA GLY A 61 -8.36 7.96 -4.91
C GLY A 61 -8.60 8.52 -3.50
N ALA A 62 -7.74 9.45 -3.06
CA ALA A 62 -7.61 9.83 -1.64
C ALA A 62 -8.77 10.68 -1.09
N ASN A 63 -9.60 11.25 -1.96
CA ASN A 63 -10.72 12.12 -1.60
C ASN A 63 -12.09 11.53 -1.95
N GLN A 64 -12.14 10.22 -2.16
CA GLN A 64 -13.38 9.49 -2.38
C GLN A 64 -13.58 8.50 -1.24
N ASP A 65 -14.83 8.32 -0.83
CA ASP A 65 -15.19 7.25 0.11
C ASP A 65 -14.89 5.86 -0.51
N LEU A 66 -14.96 4.79 0.29
CA LEU A 66 -14.89 3.41 -0.22
C LEU A 66 -16.15 3.04 -1.00
#